data_AF-A0A5N6E737-F1
#
_entry.id   AF-A0A5N6E737-F1
#
_cell.length_a   1.000
_cell.length_b   1.000
_cell.length_c   1.000
_cell.angle_alpha   90.00
_cell.angle_beta   90.00
_cell.angle_gamma   90.00
#
_symmetry.space_group_name_H-M   'P 1'
#
loop_
_entity.id
_entity.type
_entity.pdbx_description
1 polymer ?
#
loop_
_entity_poly.entity_id
_entity_poly.type
_entity_poly.pdbx_seq_one_letter_code
_entity_poly.pdbx_strand_id
1 'polypeptide(L)'
;MSPVSHRPRWVLHKKVVVSVPDTKLSCDARCRVDYFRDPERGSISLTIKAGLANSKNSSDSLRLNFSPKTIRTSSLVQRSNSNLCPLELSEKIRRTISGAKLVSTLSIDLAELGSVFCPSWAESLSSSDPQDSNFIAFAHICQSKSLRLHFAKVQFQEGEFETLRKFCARIQHLQPQSFAPHRHPDVVERDPSIFKLSPPPYDEERVPTPAEQADPPQYNEQAELKPVIGKRGRGMSHLHIYRRFQLS
;
A
#
# COMPACT_ATOMS: atom_id res chain seq x y z
N MET A 1 -12.84 -25.07 -41.52
CA MET A 1 -12.99 -24.75 -40.08
C MET A 1 -11.64 -24.99 -39.43
N SER A 2 -10.93 -23.94 -39.01
CA SER A 2 -9.62 -24.10 -38.36
C SER A 2 -9.80 -24.64 -36.94
N PRO A 3 -8.96 -25.59 -36.49
CA PRO A 3 -9.06 -26.12 -35.14
C PRO A 3 -8.74 -25.00 -34.13
N VAL A 4 -9.59 -24.85 -33.12
CA VAL A 4 -9.33 -23.97 -31.98
C VAL A 4 -8.12 -24.55 -31.24
N SER A 5 -6.94 -24.00 -31.52
CA SER A 5 -5.71 -24.35 -30.82
C SER A 5 -5.91 -24.07 -29.33
N HIS A 6 -6.02 -25.13 -28.53
CA HIS A 6 -6.01 -25.05 -27.07
C HIS A 6 -4.64 -24.57 -26.63
N ARG A 7 -4.46 -23.25 -26.56
CA ARG A 7 -3.24 -22.64 -26.05
C ARG A 7 -3.04 -23.07 -24.59
N PRO A 8 -1.84 -23.53 -24.19
CA PRO A 8 -1.59 -23.99 -22.84
C PRO A 8 -1.63 -22.79 -21.88
N ARG A 9 -2.78 -22.63 -21.22
CA ARG A 9 -3.02 -21.68 -20.13
C ARG A 9 -2.85 -22.40 -18.81
N TRP A 10 -2.03 -21.85 -17.93
CA TRP A 10 -1.92 -22.29 -16.55
C TRP A 10 -2.53 -21.22 -15.64
N VAL A 11 -3.42 -21.66 -14.74
CA VAL A 11 -4.04 -20.79 -13.74
C VAL A 11 -3.80 -21.40 -12.37
N LEU A 12 -3.19 -20.62 -11.48
CA LEU A 12 -3.02 -20.96 -10.07
C LEU A 12 -4.02 -20.16 -9.25
N HIS A 13 -4.72 -20.81 -8.33
CA HIS A 13 -5.58 -20.14 -7.36
C HIS A 13 -5.34 -20.70 -5.97
N LYS A 14 -4.82 -19.89 -5.04
CA LYS A 14 -4.44 -20.31 -3.69
C LYS A 14 -4.85 -19.27 -2.66
N LYS A 15 -5.12 -19.70 -1.42
CA LYS A 15 -5.18 -18.78 -0.28
C LYS A 15 -3.77 -18.36 0.08
N VAL A 16 -3.59 -17.10 0.43
CA VAL A 16 -2.30 -16.54 0.85
C VAL A 16 -2.53 -15.61 2.04
N VAL A 17 -1.52 -15.51 2.89
CA VAL A 17 -1.38 -14.35 3.76
C VAL A 17 -0.41 -13.41 3.06
N VAL A 18 -0.78 -12.14 2.92
CA VAL A 18 0.02 -11.10 2.29
C VAL A 18 0.51 -10.18 3.40
N SER A 19 1.79 -9.83 3.41
CA SER A 19 2.34 -8.87 4.37
C SER A 19 3.11 -7.77 3.65
N VAL A 20 3.19 -6.61 4.30
CA VAL A 20 4.10 -5.53 3.90
C VAL A 20 5.39 -5.69 4.73
N PRO A 21 6.58 -5.78 4.11
CA PRO A 21 7.84 -5.85 4.83
C PRO A 21 7.98 -4.74 5.86
N ASP A 22 8.68 -5.04 6.96
CA ASP A 22 8.99 -4.08 8.04
C ASP A 22 7.75 -3.48 8.75
N THR A 23 6.57 -4.06 8.52
CA THR A 23 5.34 -3.72 9.24
C THR A 23 4.72 -4.95 9.89
N LYS A 24 3.80 -4.73 10.82
CA LYS A 24 2.96 -5.80 11.41
C LYS A 24 1.71 -6.10 10.56
N LEU A 25 1.50 -5.37 9.46
CA LEU A 25 0.29 -5.45 8.67
C LEU A 25 0.31 -6.69 7.78
N SER A 26 -0.75 -7.47 7.89
CA SER A 26 -0.95 -8.66 7.06
C SER A 26 -2.42 -8.87 6.76
N CYS A 27 -2.72 -9.40 5.58
CA CYS A 27 -4.05 -9.60 5.05
C CYS A 27 -4.21 -11.03 4.54
N ASP A 28 -5.35 -11.64 4.82
CA ASP A 28 -5.78 -12.90 4.25
C ASP A 28 -6.44 -12.62 2.89
N ALA A 29 -5.87 -13.20 1.83
CA ALA A 29 -6.31 -12.97 0.47
C ALA A 29 -6.36 -14.26 -0.35
N ARG A 30 -7.03 -14.20 -1.50
CA ARG A 30 -6.92 -15.19 -2.57
C ARG A 30 -5.96 -14.67 -3.62
N CYS A 31 -4.90 -15.41 -3.88
CA CYS A 31 -3.98 -15.13 -4.98
C CYS A 31 -4.40 -15.92 -6.21
N ARG A 32 -4.48 -15.23 -7.35
CA ARG A 32 -4.65 -15.81 -8.66
C ARG A 32 -3.46 -15.45 -9.53
N VAL A 33 -2.85 -16.46 -10.14
CA VAL A 33 -1.80 -16.30 -11.16
C VAL A 33 -2.34 -16.82 -12.48
N ASP A 34 -2.24 -16.02 -13.54
CA ASP A 34 -2.58 -16.42 -14.90
C ASP A 34 -1.31 -16.40 -15.75
N TYR A 35 -0.99 -17.52 -16.38
CA TYR A 35 0.19 -17.64 -17.23
C TYR A 35 -0.17 -18.30 -18.56
N PHE A 36 0.11 -17.60 -19.65
CA PHE A 36 0.03 -18.13 -21.00
C PHE A 36 1.43 -18.23 -21.56
N ARG A 37 1.75 -19.37 -22.19
CA ARG A 37 3.07 -19.58 -22.79
C ARG A 37 3.19 -18.99 -24.20
N ASP A 38 2.09 -18.82 -24.92
CA ASP A 38 2.12 -18.35 -26.31
C ASP A 38 0.89 -17.48 -26.69
N PRO A 39 1.08 -16.15 -26.86
CA PRO A 39 2.27 -15.40 -26.48
C PRO A 39 2.47 -15.41 -24.96
N GLU A 40 3.71 -15.19 -24.52
CA GLU A 40 4.04 -15.17 -23.09
C GLU A 40 3.36 -14.02 -22.35
N ARG A 41 2.27 -14.34 -21.65
CA ARG A 41 1.48 -13.38 -20.89
C ARG A 41 1.34 -13.82 -19.45
N GLY A 42 1.35 -12.85 -18.55
CA GLY A 42 1.34 -13.10 -17.12
C GLY A 42 0.46 -12.12 -16.38
N SER A 43 -0.03 -12.55 -15.24
CA SER A 43 -0.54 -11.63 -14.23
C SER A 43 -0.65 -12.28 -12.85
N ILE A 44 -0.59 -11.44 -11.82
CA ILE A 44 -0.89 -11.81 -10.44
C ILE A 44 -1.99 -10.88 -9.96
N SER A 45 -3.04 -11.43 -9.36
CA SER A 45 -4.06 -10.63 -8.67
C SER A 45 -4.33 -11.18 -7.28
N LEU A 46 -4.55 -10.28 -6.33
CA LEU A 46 -5.00 -10.58 -4.97
C LEU A 46 -6.46 -10.17 -4.84
N THR A 47 -7.24 -10.96 -4.12
CA THR A 47 -8.66 -10.65 -3.89
C THR A 47 -9.01 -10.88 -2.44
N ILE A 48 -9.71 -9.91 -1.86
CA ILE A 48 -10.32 -10.00 -0.55
C ILE A 48 -11.82 -9.84 -0.65
N LYS A 49 -12.51 -10.30 0.40
CA LYS A 49 -13.90 -9.99 0.64
C LYS A 49 -13.96 -9.10 1.87
N ALA A 50 -14.69 -7.99 1.79
CA ALA A 50 -14.86 -7.06 2.90
C ALA A 50 -16.29 -6.49 2.89
N GLY A 51 -16.81 -6.16 4.08
CA GLY A 51 -18.01 -5.33 4.18
C GLY A 51 -17.62 -3.88 3.89
N LEU A 52 -18.18 -3.27 2.86
CA LEU A 52 -17.88 -1.88 2.51
C LEU A 52 -18.95 -0.96 3.11
N ALA A 53 -18.52 0.18 3.63
CA ALA A 53 -19.45 1.24 4.02
C ALA A 53 -20.27 1.67 2.79
N ASN A 54 -21.56 1.95 2.99
CA ASN A 54 -22.49 2.35 1.94
C ASN A 54 -22.83 1.27 0.90
N SER A 55 -22.33 0.04 1.07
CA SER A 55 -22.76 -1.08 0.24
C SER A 55 -24.10 -1.65 0.71
N LYS A 56 -24.93 -2.08 -0.25
CA LYS A 56 -26.11 -2.91 0.03
C LYS A 56 -25.75 -4.38 0.24
N ASN A 57 -24.54 -4.78 -0.17
CA ASN A 57 -24.06 -6.13 -0.01
C ASN A 57 -23.42 -6.28 1.37
N SER A 58 -23.62 -7.44 2.01
CA SER A 58 -22.91 -7.79 3.24
C SER A 58 -21.41 -8.06 3.01
N SER A 59 -21.01 -8.26 1.76
CA SER A 59 -19.61 -8.50 1.40
C SER A 59 -19.37 -8.20 -0.08
N ASP A 60 -18.46 -7.28 -0.37
CA ASP A 60 -17.98 -6.97 -1.71
C ASP A 60 -16.57 -7.54 -1.94
N SER A 61 -16.26 -7.79 -3.21
CA SER A 61 -14.96 -8.28 -3.64
C SER A 61 -14.08 -7.12 -4.06
N LEU A 62 -12.95 -6.93 -3.38
CA LEU A 62 -11.91 -5.99 -3.80
C LEU A 62 -10.74 -6.77 -4.38
N ARG A 63 -10.18 -6.30 -5.50
CA ARG A 63 -9.09 -6.99 -6.17
C ARG A 63 -7.93 -6.03 -6.46
N LEU A 64 -6.74 -6.38 -6.02
CA LEU A 64 -5.50 -5.73 -6.40
C LEU A 64 -4.85 -6.52 -7.53
N ASN A 65 -4.42 -5.83 -8.58
CA ASN A 65 -3.78 -6.44 -9.74
C ASN A 65 -2.35 -5.93 -9.91
N PHE A 66 -1.42 -6.85 -10.16
CA PHE A 66 -0.05 -6.53 -10.51
C PHE A 66 0.17 -6.84 -11.99
N SER A 67 0.39 -5.79 -12.77
CA SER A 67 0.84 -5.93 -14.15
C SER A 67 2.29 -6.40 -14.15
N PRO A 68 2.69 -7.37 -14.99
CA PRO A 68 4.09 -7.68 -15.24
C PRO A 68 5.01 -6.47 -15.38
N LYS A 69 4.52 -5.41 -16.03
CA LYS A 69 5.27 -4.16 -16.28
C LYS A 69 5.54 -3.35 -15.01
N THR A 70 4.73 -3.49 -13.97
CA THR A 70 4.91 -2.75 -12.72
C THR A 70 5.82 -3.49 -11.75
N ILE A 71 6.18 -4.76 -12.02
CA ILE A 71 7.03 -5.57 -11.15
C ILE A 71 8.50 -5.30 -11.48
N ARG A 72 9.23 -4.75 -10.51
CA ARG A 72 10.67 -4.48 -10.61
C ARG A 72 11.48 -5.74 -10.33
N THR A 73 11.14 -6.44 -9.25
CA THR A 73 11.82 -7.66 -8.82
C THR A 73 10.81 -8.64 -8.25
N SER A 74 11.07 -9.93 -8.43
CA SER A 74 10.34 -10.97 -7.71
C SER A 74 11.26 -12.11 -7.33
N SER A 75 11.06 -12.66 -6.13
CA SER A 75 11.84 -13.79 -5.62
C SER A 75 10.96 -14.75 -4.85
N LEU A 76 10.96 -16.02 -5.25
CA LEU A 76 10.23 -17.08 -4.57
C LEU A 76 11.18 -17.93 -3.73
N VAL A 77 11.01 -17.90 -2.40
CA VAL A 77 11.75 -18.72 -1.46
C VAL A 77 10.87 -19.89 -1.01
N GLN A 78 11.37 -21.12 -1.17
CA GLN A 78 10.61 -22.33 -0.92
C GLN A 78 10.49 -22.68 0.58
N ARG A 79 11.48 -22.32 1.38
CA ARG A 79 11.59 -22.74 2.79
C ARG A 79 11.09 -21.65 3.74
N SER A 80 10.50 -22.08 4.86
CA SER A 80 10.17 -21.21 5.99
C SER A 80 11.45 -20.52 6.45
N ASN A 81 11.56 -19.22 6.18
CA ASN A 81 12.68 -18.40 6.60
C ASN A 81 12.14 -17.46 7.68
N SER A 82 12.70 -17.52 8.89
CA SER A 82 12.26 -16.73 10.04
C SER A 82 12.32 -15.22 9.77
N ASN A 83 13.25 -14.76 8.93
CA ASN A 83 13.39 -13.35 8.55
C ASN A 83 12.27 -12.91 7.59
N LEU A 84 11.73 -13.85 6.80
CA LEU A 84 10.66 -13.58 5.85
C LEU A 84 9.27 -13.85 6.43
N CYS A 85 9.18 -14.77 7.39
CA CYS A 85 7.97 -15.21 8.04
C CYS A 85 8.20 -15.34 9.56
N PRO A 86 8.06 -14.24 10.31
CA PRO A 86 8.10 -14.25 11.77
C PRO A 86 7.05 -15.17 12.39
N LEU A 87 7.19 -15.48 13.68
CA LEU A 87 6.33 -16.44 14.39
C LEU A 87 4.86 -16.02 14.35
N GLU A 88 4.56 -14.75 14.59
CA GLU A 88 3.20 -14.20 14.60
C GLU A 88 2.52 -14.38 13.23
N LEU A 89 3.29 -14.17 12.16
CA LEU A 89 2.82 -14.36 10.79
C LEU A 89 2.61 -15.84 10.47
N SER A 90 3.48 -16.72 10.99
CA SER A 90 3.33 -18.16 10.83
C SER A 90 2.06 -18.70 11.52
N GLU A 91 1.73 -18.16 12.70
CA GLU A 91 0.49 -18.49 13.42
C GLU A 91 -0.74 -17.98 12.70
N LYS A 92 -0.67 -16.78 12.10
CA LYS A 92 -1.73 -16.29 11.21
C LYS A 92 -1.92 -17.24 10.03
N ILE A 93 -0.86 -17.62 9.33
CA ILE A 93 -0.93 -18.55 8.20
C ILE A 93 -1.57 -19.90 8.59
N ARG A 94 -1.24 -20.44 9.76
CA ARG A 94 -1.84 -21.68 10.28
C ARG A 94 -3.34 -21.56 10.55
N ARG A 95 -3.79 -20.40 11.06
CA ARG A 95 -5.21 -20.10 11.25
C ARG A 95 -5.95 -19.94 9.92
N THR A 96 -5.33 -19.29 8.94
CA THR A 96 -5.94 -19.05 7.61
C THR A 96 -5.97 -20.31 6.74
N ILE A 97 -4.96 -21.17 6.85
CA ILE A 97 -4.76 -22.36 6.01
C ILE A 97 -4.49 -23.60 6.87
N SER A 98 -5.50 -24.45 6.98
CA SER A 98 -5.44 -25.71 7.73
C SER A 98 -4.28 -26.60 7.26
N GLY A 99 -3.50 -27.11 8.21
CA GLY A 99 -2.35 -27.99 7.92
C GLY A 99 -1.08 -27.28 7.43
N ALA A 100 -1.02 -25.95 7.48
CA ALA A 100 0.17 -25.19 7.06
C ALA A 100 1.37 -25.41 8.00
N LYS A 101 2.28 -26.32 7.61
CA LYS A 101 3.57 -26.55 8.31
C LYS A 101 4.76 -25.87 7.64
N LEU A 102 4.77 -25.89 6.31
CA LEU A 102 5.84 -25.30 5.49
C LEU A 102 5.26 -24.12 4.71
N VAL A 103 5.98 -23.01 4.73
CA VAL A 103 5.60 -21.77 4.06
C VAL A 103 6.63 -21.42 3.01
N SER A 104 6.16 -21.12 1.80
CA SER A 104 6.95 -20.51 0.75
C SER A 104 6.56 -19.04 0.62
N THR A 105 7.54 -18.16 0.44
CA THR A 105 7.30 -16.72 0.39
C THR A 105 7.72 -16.17 -0.97
N LEU A 106 6.80 -15.52 -1.65
CA LEU A 106 7.06 -14.71 -2.83
C LEU A 106 7.20 -13.26 -2.41
N SER A 107 8.41 -12.72 -2.48
CA SER A 107 8.64 -11.28 -2.35
C SER A 107 8.47 -10.62 -3.72
N ILE A 108 7.76 -9.50 -3.75
CA ILE A 108 7.52 -8.70 -4.96
C ILE A 108 7.84 -7.25 -4.60
N ASP A 109 8.71 -6.64 -5.39
CA ASP A 109 8.89 -5.19 -5.38
C ASP A 109 8.37 -4.61 -6.68
N LEU A 110 7.63 -3.51 -6.56
CA LEU A 110 6.94 -2.84 -7.64
C LEU A 110 7.64 -1.52 -7.95
N ALA A 111 7.80 -1.21 -9.23
CA ALA A 111 8.21 0.12 -9.69
C ALA A 111 7.10 1.16 -9.42
N GLU A 112 5.85 0.74 -9.67
CA GLU A 112 4.62 1.51 -9.54
C GLU A 112 3.58 0.71 -8.76
N LEU A 113 2.61 1.38 -8.14
CA LEU A 113 1.57 0.69 -7.39
C LEU A 113 0.72 -0.21 -8.30
N GLY A 114 0.08 -1.22 -7.72
CA GLY A 114 -0.87 -2.06 -8.43
C GLY A 114 -2.20 -1.36 -8.70
N SER A 115 -2.97 -1.88 -9.64
CA SER A 115 -4.31 -1.37 -9.95
C SER A 115 -5.36 -1.98 -9.02
N VAL A 116 -6.23 -1.15 -8.44
CA VAL A 116 -7.33 -1.63 -7.58
C VAL A 116 -8.61 -1.73 -8.41
N PHE A 117 -9.29 -2.85 -8.29
CA PHE A 117 -10.60 -3.11 -8.87
C PHE A 117 -11.63 -3.18 -7.75
N CYS A 118 -12.62 -2.30 -7.83
CA CYS A 118 -13.66 -2.15 -6.82
C CYS A 118 -15.02 -1.87 -7.48
N PRO A 119 -16.13 -1.92 -6.71
CA PRO A 119 -17.44 -1.56 -7.23
C PRO A 119 -17.48 -0.15 -7.85
N SER A 120 -18.23 0.01 -8.94
CA SER A 120 -18.32 1.25 -9.74
C SER A 120 -18.86 2.45 -8.97
N TRP A 121 -19.76 2.19 -8.00
CA TRP A 121 -20.35 3.20 -7.13
C TRP A 121 -19.37 3.79 -6.12
N ALA A 122 -18.24 3.13 -5.85
CA ALA A 122 -17.31 3.56 -4.83
C ALA A 122 -16.41 4.69 -5.35
N GLU A 123 -16.59 5.89 -4.81
CA GLU A 123 -15.67 7.03 -5.01
C GLU A 123 -14.53 7.02 -3.98
N SER A 124 -14.78 6.46 -2.80
CA SER A 124 -13.78 6.14 -1.79
C SER A 124 -14.14 4.85 -1.08
N LEU A 125 -13.13 4.08 -0.69
CA LEU A 125 -13.31 2.80 0.00
C LEU A 125 -13.05 2.95 1.50
N SER A 126 -14.04 2.56 2.29
CA SER A 126 -13.93 2.34 3.73
C SER A 126 -14.71 1.09 4.11
N SER A 127 -14.27 0.42 5.17
CA SER A 127 -14.97 -0.75 5.72
C SER A 127 -16.26 -0.33 6.41
N SER A 128 -17.28 -1.19 6.40
CA SER A 128 -18.47 -1.05 7.25
C SER A 128 -18.15 -1.30 8.73
N ASP A 129 -17.09 -2.04 9.01
CA ASP A 129 -16.49 -2.21 10.33
C ASP A 129 -15.14 -1.47 10.39
N PRO A 130 -15.04 -0.34 11.12
CA PRO A 130 -13.79 0.42 11.27
C PRO A 130 -12.63 -0.39 11.88
N GLN A 131 -12.91 -1.52 12.53
CA GLN A 131 -11.91 -2.40 13.15
C GLN A 131 -11.57 -3.62 12.28
N ASP A 132 -12.05 -3.69 11.04
CA ASP A 132 -11.70 -4.76 10.10
C ASP A 132 -10.21 -4.70 9.75
N SER A 133 -9.42 -5.42 10.56
CA SER A 133 -7.96 -5.52 10.41
C SER A 133 -7.55 -6.07 9.04
N ASN A 134 -8.40 -6.89 8.39
CA ASN A 134 -8.09 -7.45 7.08
C ASN A 134 -8.26 -6.41 5.98
N PHE A 135 -9.33 -5.60 6.04
CA PHE A 135 -9.54 -4.46 5.15
C PHE A 135 -8.44 -3.41 5.33
N ILE A 136 -8.12 -3.03 6.58
CA ILE A 136 -7.06 -2.06 6.89
C ILE A 136 -5.73 -2.53 6.30
N ALA A 137 -5.33 -3.78 6.56
CA ALA A 137 -4.10 -4.32 6.01
C ALA A 137 -4.12 -4.38 4.48
N PHE A 138 -5.26 -4.72 3.86
CA PHE A 138 -5.39 -4.73 2.41
C PHE A 138 -5.25 -3.35 1.78
N ALA A 139 -5.81 -2.31 2.41
CA ALA A 139 -5.65 -0.93 1.98
C ALA A 139 -4.18 -0.50 1.99
N HIS A 140 -3.44 -0.80 3.06
CA HIS A 140 -1.99 -0.57 3.13
C HIS A 140 -1.22 -1.38 2.07
N ILE A 141 -1.62 -2.63 1.82
CA ILE A 141 -1.02 -3.48 0.77
C ILE A 141 -1.22 -2.87 -0.62
N CYS A 142 -2.40 -2.32 -0.91
CA CYS A 142 -2.68 -1.65 -2.19
C CYS A 142 -1.81 -0.40 -2.40
N GLN A 143 -1.42 0.26 -1.32
CA GLN A 143 -0.57 1.46 -1.34
C GLN A 143 0.93 1.17 -1.15
N SER A 144 1.33 -0.10 -1.04
CA SER A 144 2.73 -0.50 -0.87
C SER A 144 3.39 -0.87 -2.19
N LYS A 145 4.68 -0.53 -2.32
CA LYS A 145 5.55 -0.99 -3.41
C LYS A 145 6.29 -2.30 -3.10
N SER A 146 6.30 -2.75 -1.85
CA SER A 146 6.96 -4.01 -1.48
C SER A 146 6.00 -4.90 -0.71
N LEU A 147 5.90 -6.16 -1.14
CA LEU A 147 4.91 -7.11 -0.67
C LEU A 147 5.52 -8.50 -0.54
N ARG A 148 5.02 -9.27 0.44
CA ARG A 148 5.35 -10.69 0.59
C ARG A 148 4.07 -11.50 0.58
N LEU A 149 3.98 -12.46 -0.34
CA LEU A 149 2.88 -13.41 -0.43
C LEU A 149 3.35 -14.73 0.16
N HIS A 150 2.69 -15.17 1.23
CA HIS A 150 3.01 -16.40 1.95
C HIS A 150 2.04 -17.50 1.55
N PHE A 151 2.58 -18.52 0.88
CA PHE A 151 1.85 -19.70 0.46
C PHE A 151 2.15 -20.86 1.41
N ALA A 152 1.13 -21.50 1.95
CA ALA A 152 1.31 -22.78 2.61
C ALA A 152 1.56 -23.88 1.56
N LYS A 153 2.66 -24.64 1.71
CA LYS A 153 3.09 -25.68 0.77
C LYS A 153 2.05 -26.77 0.57
N VAL A 154 1.26 -27.07 1.62
CA VAL A 154 0.17 -28.06 1.60
C VAL A 154 -0.89 -27.77 0.53
N GLN A 155 -0.98 -26.52 0.04
CA GLN A 155 -1.95 -26.16 -0.99
C GLN A 155 -1.49 -26.53 -2.41
N PHE A 156 -0.21 -26.84 -2.64
CA PHE A 156 0.32 -27.11 -3.98
C PHE A 156 0.21 -28.59 -4.34
N GLN A 157 -0.29 -28.86 -5.54
CA GLN A 157 -0.22 -30.15 -6.21
C GLN A 157 1.15 -30.32 -6.89
N GLU A 158 1.43 -31.53 -7.34
CA GLU A 158 2.69 -31.86 -8.01
C GLU A 158 2.94 -30.94 -9.22
N GLY A 159 4.16 -30.40 -9.32
CA GLY A 159 4.57 -29.49 -10.40
C GLY A 159 4.00 -28.06 -10.36
N GLU A 160 2.95 -27.78 -9.57
CA GLU A 160 2.38 -26.41 -9.48
C GLU A 160 3.39 -25.41 -8.91
N PHE A 161 4.13 -25.80 -7.87
CA PHE A 161 5.12 -24.94 -7.24
C PHE A 161 6.28 -24.62 -8.20
N GLU A 162 6.76 -25.61 -8.96
CA GLU A 162 7.81 -25.39 -9.96
C GLU A 162 7.32 -24.53 -11.12
N THR A 163 6.05 -24.66 -11.50
CA THR A 163 5.44 -23.78 -12.50
C THR A 163 5.34 -22.34 -11.99
N LEU A 164 4.93 -22.14 -10.73
CA LEU A 164 4.93 -20.84 -10.07
C LEU A 164 6.35 -20.26 -10.02
N ARG A 165 7.35 -21.06 -9.67
CA ARG A 165 8.76 -20.65 -9.64
C ARG A 165 9.24 -20.16 -11.00
N LYS A 166 8.96 -20.92 -12.07
CA LYS A 166 9.27 -20.53 -13.45
C LYS A 166 8.56 -19.24 -13.86
N PHE A 167 7.30 -19.09 -13.46
CA PHE A 167 6.53 -17.88 -13.70
C PHE A 167 7.16 -16.66 -12.99
N CYS A 168 7.44 -16.73 -11.69
CA CYS A 168 8.03 -15.62 -10.94
C CYS A 168 9.40 -15.22 -11.52
N ALA A 169 10.23 -16.19 -11.90
CA ALA A 169 11.53 -15.91 -12.53
C ALA A 169 11.44 -15.11 -13.84
N ARG A 170 10.27 -15.11 -14.50
CA ARG A 170 10.07 -14.49 -15.82
C ARG A 170 9.09 -13.34 -15.81
N ILE A 171 8.39 -13.10 -14.68
CA ILE A 171 7.20 -12.24 -14.65
C ILE A 171 7.45 -10.84 -15.21
N GLN A 172 8.61 -10.24 -14.93
CA GLN A 172 9.01 -8.91 -15.42
C GLN A 172 9.15 -8.83 -16.96
N HIS A 173 9.28 -9.96 -17.65
CA HIS A 173 9.41 -10.05 -19.10
C HIS A 173 8.11 -10.47 -19.79
N LEU A 174 7.06 -10.80 -19.03
CA LEU A 174 5.78 -11.24 -19.59
C LEU A 174 4.97 -10.04 -20.09
N GLN A 175 4.20 -10.26 -21.14
CA GLN A 175 3.20 -9.29 -21.55
C GLN A 175 2.04 -9.27 -20.53
N PRO A 176 1.47 -8.10 -20.20
CA PRO A 176 0.33 -8.02 -19.30
C PRO A 176 -0.85 -8.83 -19.83
N GLN A 177 -1.35 -9.74 -19.00
CA GLN A 177 -2.64 -10.37 -19.24
C GLN A 177 -3.74 -9.44 -18.71
N SER A 178 -4.61 -8.96 -19.60
CA SER A 178 -5.79 -8.19 -19.18
C SER A 178 -6.76 -9.10 -18.41
N PHE A 179 -7.13 -8.66 -17.21
CA PHE A 179 -8.35 -9.13 -16.55
C PHE A 179 -9.50 -8.31 -17.11
N ALA A 180 -10.08 -8.75 -18.23
CA ALA A 180 -11.16 -8.02 -18.89
C ALA A 180 -12.22 -7.55 -17.86
N PRO A 181 -12.42 -6.22 -17.69
CA PRO A 181 -13.48 -5.67 -16.84
C PRO A 181 -14.88 -6.07 -17.35
N HIS A 182 -15.00 -6.39 -18.64
CA HIS A 182 -16.26 -6.70 -19.32
C HIS A 182 -17.03 -7.91 -18.77
N ARG A 183 -16.45 -8.70 -17.85
CA ARG A 183 -17.17 -9.79 -17.18
C ARG A 183 -17.99 -9.33 -15.98
N HIS A 184 -17.72 -8.14 -15.45
CA HIS A 184 -18.43 -7.56 -14.31
C HIS A 184 -18.61 -6.06 -14.56
N PRO A 185 -19.74 -5.63 -15.17
CA PRO A 185 -19.97 -4.22 -15.53
C PRO A 185 -19.91 -3.28 -14.31
N ASP A 186 -20.13 -3.82 -13.11
CA ASP A 186 -20.12 -3.06 -11.86
C ASP A 186 -18.72 -2.93 -11.23
N VAL A 187 -17.65 -3.37 -11.89
CA VAL A 187 -16.28 -3.28 -11.36
C VAL A 187 -15.43 -2.35 -12.22
N VAL A 188 -14.83 -1.36 -11.58
CA VAL A 188 -13.97 -0.35 -12.22
C VAL A 188 -12.56 -0.39 -11.67
N GLU A 189 -11.60 -0.02 -12.51
CA GLU A 189 -10.20 0.18 -12.11
C GLU A 189 -10.03 1.57 -11.49
N ARG A 190 -9.35 1.64 -10.35
CA ARG A 190 -9.11 2.86 -9.58
C ARG A 190 -7.68 2.88 -9.05
N ASP A 191 -7.20 4.09 -8.80
CA ASP A 191 -5.93 4.32 -8.12
C ASP A 191 -6.01 3.85 -6.65
N PRO A 192 -4.94 3.27 -6.08
CA PRO A 192 -4.88 2.90 -4.66
C PRO A 192 -5.19 4.02 -3.66
N SER A 193 -5.11 5.30 -4.06
CA SER A 193 -5.54 6.45 -3.26
C SER A 193 -7.04 6.45 -2.94
N ILE A 194 -7.83 5.57 -3.57
CA ILE A 194 -9.26 5.38 -3.24
C ILE A 194 -9.46 4.92 -1.79
N PHE A 195 -8.47 4.25 -1.20
CA PHE A 195 -8.45 3.94 0.22
C PHE A 195 -8.02 5.17 1.02
N LYS A 196 -8.97 5.76 1.76
CA LYS A 196 -8.68 6.85 2.69
C LYS A 196 -8.14 6.27 3.99
N LEU A 197 -6.86 5.93 4.00
CA LEU A 197 -6.17 5.61 5.24
C LEU A 197 -5.99 6.91 6.03
N SER A 198 -6.41 6.93 7.29
CA SER A 198 -6.10 8.03 8.19
C SER A 198 -4.58 8.23 8.21
N PRO A 199 -4.08 9.48 8.22
CA PRO A 199 -2.66 9.69 8.45
C PRO A 199 -2.27 8.97 9.75
N PRO A 200 -1.06 8.38 9.83
CA PRO A 200 -0.61 7.78 11.07
C PRO A 200 -0.76 8.82 12.19
N PRO A 201 -1.23 8.42 13.38
CA PRO A 201 -1.23 9.34 14.50
C PRO A 201 0.19 9.88 14.62
N TYR A 202 0.34 11.20 14.62
CA TYR A 202 1.61 11.82 14.93
C TYR A 202 2.10 11.17 16.23
N ASP A 203 3.34 10.68 16.24
CA ASP A 203 3.98 10.39 17.52
C ASP A 203 3.88 11.69 18.31
N GLU A 204 3.08 11.69 19.37
CA GLU A 204 3.13 12.75 20.36
C GLU A 204 4.57 12.71 20.88
N GLU A 205 5.43 13.53 20.29
CA GLU A 205 6.72 13.88 20.85
C GLU A 205 6.43 14.16 22.32
N ARG A 206 6.96 13.31 23.20
CA ARG A 206 6.78 13.42 24.64
C ARG A 206 7.11 14.87 24.98
N VAL A 207 6.08 15.66 25.27
CA VAL A 207 6.25 17.02 25.77
C VAL A 207 7.14 16.87 27.00
N PRO A 208 8.37 17.41 27.00
CA PRO A 208 9.19 17.38 28.19
C PRO A 208 8.36 18.05 29.28
N THR A 209 8.14 17.33 30.38
CA THR A 209 7.65 17.91 31.64
C THR A 209 8.34 19.26 31.88
N PRO A 210 7.65 20.31 32.41
CA PRO A 210 8.20 21.67 32.55
C PRO A 210 9.49 21.86 33.37
N ALA A 211 10.19 20.79 33.73
CA ALA A 211 11.42 20.83 34.53
C ALA A 211 12.72 20.94 33.70
N GLU A 212 12.68 20.86 32.37
CA GLU A 212 13.85 21.12 31.50
C GLU A 212 13.53 22.19 30.44
N GLN A 213 13.23 23.41 30.90
CA GLN A 213 13.45 24.59 30.06
C GLN A 213 14.92 24.99 30.19
N ALA A 214 15.76 24.47 29.30
CA ALA A 214 16.99 25.17 28.95
C ALA A 214 16.60 26.47 28.23
N ASP A 215 17.22 27.58 28.64
CA ASP A 215 16.95 28.90 28.07
C ASP A 215 17.08 28.88 26.53
N PRO A 216 16.17 29.57 25.80
CA PRO A 216 16.35 29.75 24.36
C PRO A 216 17.66 30.52 24.10
N PRO A 217 18.40 30.20 23.03
CA PRO A 217 19.66 30.87 22.73
C PRO A 217 19.42 32.38 22.52
N GLN A 218 20.16 33.20 23.27
CA GLN A 218 20.17 34.65 23.06
C GLN A 218 20.73 34.97 21.67
N TYR A 219 19.91 35.62 20.84
CA TYR A 219 20.34 36.15 19.56
C TYR A 219 21.08 37.47 19.78
N ASN A 220 22.39 37.49 19.55
CA ASN A 220 23.19 38.71 19.57
C ASN A 220 22.88 39.56 18.34
N GLU A 221 22.14 40.67 18.52
CA GLU A 221 22.05 41.72 17.51
C GLU A 221 23.31 42.59 17.54
N GLN A 222 24.33 42.25 16.76
CA GLN A 222 25.39 43.20 16.43
C GLN A 222 26.11 42.82 15.12
N ALA A 223 25.69 43.46 14.02
CA ALA A 223 26.52 43.68 12.84
C ALA A 223 26.05 44.95 12.11
N GLU A 224 26.71 46.04 12.47
CA GLU A 224 27.04 47.23 11.67
C GLU A 224 26.32 47.46 10.33
N LEU A 225 25.42 48.45 10.29
CA LEU A 225 25.19 49.24 9.09
C LEU A 225 25.58 50.69 9.38
N LYS A 226 26.68 51.13 8.77
CA LYS A 226 27.16 52.52 8.75
C LYS A 226 26.12 53.45 8.11
N PRO A 227 25.80 54.60 8.71
CA PRO A 227 25.32 55.76 7.97
C PRO A 227 26.45 56.79 7.82
N VAL A 228 26.84 57.03 6.58
CA VAL A 228 27.62 58.20 6.16
C VAL A 228 26.65 59.38 5.97
N ILE A 229 27.11 60.60 6.27
CA ILE A 229 26.44 61.93 6.20
C ILE A 229 25.60 62.24 7.47
N GLY A 230 25.78 63.34 8.20
CA GLY A 230 26.53 64.56 8.00
C GLY A 230 25.78 65.75 8.63
N LYS A 231 26.29 66.25 9.77
CA LYS A 231 26.11 67.59 10.38
C LYS A 231 24.70 68.17 10.66
N ARG A 232 24.41 68.24 11.97
CA ARG A 232 23.81 69.34 12.78
C ARG A 232 22.86 70.36 12.11
N GLY A 233 21.65 70.45 12.68
CA GLY A 233 20.81 71.65 12.68
C GLY A 233 19.84 71.62 13.87
N ARG A 234 19.88 72.66 14.72
CA ARG A 234 19.18 72.77 16.02
C ARG A 234 17.69 73.12 15.88
N GLY A 235 16.90 72.66 16.86
CA GLY A 235 15.61 73.24 17.26
C GLY A 235 14.46 72.85 16.34
N MET A 236 13.23 72.59 16.78
CA MET A 236 12.54 72.98 18.00
C MET A 236 11.48 71.94 18.38
N SER A 237 11.23 71.84 19.69
CA SER A 237 10.04 71.27 20.31
C SER A 237 8.73 71.83 19.71
N HIS A 238 7.76 70.96 19.42
CA HIS A 238 6.46 71.04 20.10
C HIS A 238 5.58 69.81 19.85
N LEU A 239 5.07 69.28 20.96
CA LEU A 239 3.81 68.55 21.08
C LEU A 239 2.73 69.11 20.14
N HIS A 240 1.96 68.23 19.48
CA HIS A 240 0.50 68.29 19.61
C HIS A 240 -0.18 66.93 19.44
N ILE A 241 -0.85 66.57 20.53
CA ILE A 241 -1.89 65.56 20.71
C ILE A 241 -3.20 66.08 20.09
N TYR A 242 -3.94 65.22 19.37
CA TYR A 242 -5.43 65.10 19.31
C TYR A 242 -5.68 63.76 18.60
N ARG A 243 -6.29 62.69 19.15
CA ARG A 243 -7.47 62.45 19.99
C ARG A 243 -8.80 62.90 19.33
N ARG A 244 -9.48 61.95 18.68
CA ARG A 244 -10.93 61.58 18.78
C ARG A 244 -11.40 60.90 17.49
N PHE A 245 -11.83 59.64 17.53
CA PHE A 245 -13.08 59.03 18.07
C PHE A 245 -14.23 58.99 17.04
N GLN A 246 -14.55 57.74 16.68
CA GLN A 246 -15.88 57.12 16.58
C GLN A 246 -16.89 57.45 15.45
N LEU A 247 -17.32 56.34 14.84
CA LEU A 247 -18.69 55.88 14.54
C LEU A 247 -19.55 56.72 13.59
N SER A 248 -19.86 56.10 12.45
CA SER A 248 -21.20 55.57 12.18
C SER A 248 -21.08 54.38 11.23
#